data_AF-A0AAN5KNJ8-F1
#
_entry.id   AF-A0AAN5KNJ8-F1
#
_cell.length_a   1.000
_cell.length_b   1.000
_cell.length_c   1.000
_cell.angle_alpha   90.00
_cell.angle_beta   90.00
_cell.angle_gamma   90.00
#
_symmetry.space_group_name_H-M   'P 1'
#
loop_
_entity.id
_entity.type
_entity.pdbx_description
1 polymer ?
#
loop_
_entity_poly.entity_id
_entity_poly.type
_entity_poly.pdbx_seq_one_letter_code
_entity_poly.pdbx_strand_id
1 'polypeptide(L)'
;MVQIILTNQNPKFSNQTVTIDILSRQCLFSDSNHKFQLQELYTKSDFIHPLLNEPYSAINNYFFHYEYSTLDELFYTAIYVYSILIHVDNPAACVFKLTPTKDFSNHQDNDAIYFSIYPNKKALEIITIEQLNKLLSQILGMPFKYTDTILIDDTFTVKDLPPLVNGDLLYCYDKELIKFLKQATDLNRFELRYIKPGIDFGLYSKTLIKKGESLALYTGMKTVRKPTDLCYTFLPRNDTLNLYTDAKFLGNITRFINHAPDAKKNEQLDANSLLTANCIVLPLSIHGIELCLFQAKTDILPGEQILCDYGTKFFSDSKPLRFKKNGQIYAKFKKNRINLTRYKIIHYRIMANCGIRTAQKYLLIRLLMIFLVVFVVVFIFNNWNTKPFE
;
A
#
# COMPACT_ATOMS: atom_id res chain seq x y z
N MET A 1 23.65 -8.86 -12.15
CA MET A 1 23.42 -9.71 -13.35
C MET A 1 21.94 -10.00 -13.36
N VAL A 2 21.24 -9.69 -14.45
CA VAL A 2 19.78 -9.89 -14.59
C VAL A 2 19.58 -11.03 -15.58
N GLN A 3 18.88 -12.06 -15.15
CA GLN A 3 18.57 -13.25 -15.95
C GLN A 3 17.07 -13.39 -16.12
N ILE A 4 16.62 -13.73 -17.33
CA ILE A 4 15.22 -14.03 -17.63
C ILE A 4 15.10 -15.49 -18.03
N ILE A 5 14.20 -16.22 -17.39
CA ILE A 5 13.84 -17.58 -17.77
C ILE A 5 12.58 -17.52 -18.62
N LEU A 6 12.62 -18.12 -19.81
CA LEU A 6 11.47 -18.26 -20.70
C LEU A 6 11.16 -19.74 -20.92
N THR A 7 9.90 -20.12 -20.84
CA THR A 7 9.45 -21.47 -21.18
C THR A 7 9.00 -21.54 -22.64
N ASN A 8 9.43 -22.57 -23.37
CA ASN A 8 9.05 -22.76 -24.76
C ASN A 8 7.53 -22.99 -24.87
N GLN A 9 6.84 -22.15 -25.63
CA GLN A 9 5.41 -22.27 -25.90
C GLN A 9 5.10 -23.12 -27.13
N ASN A 10 6.13 -23.68 -27.79
CA ASN A 10 5.94 -24.67 -28.84
C ASN A 10 5.38 -25.98 -28.24
N PRO A 11 4.18 -26.43 -28.64
CA PRO A 11 3.55 -27.64 -28.06
C PRO A 11 4.39 -28.92 -28.18
N LYS A 12 5.29 -28.98 -29.16
CA LYS A 12 6.18 -30.14 -29.37
C LYS A 12 7.35 -30.20 -28.38
N PHE A 13 7.70 -29.06 -27.78
CA PHE A 13 8.90 -28.89 -26.94
C PHE A 13 8.60 -28.10 -25.65
N SER A 14 7.36 -28.18 -25.15
CA SER A 14 6.82 -27.31 -24.10
C SER A 14 7.52 -27.40 -22.73
N ASN A 15 8.40 -28.37 -22.54
CA ASN A 15 9.19 -28.54 -21.31
C ASN A 15 10.58 -27.89 -21.38
N GLN A 16 10.99 -27.35 -22.54
CA GLN A 16 12.28 -26.67 -22.66
C GLN A 16 12.19 -25.26 -22.12
N THR A 17 13.18 -24.87 -21.32
CA THR A 17 13.33 -23.48 -20.86
C THR A 17 14.67 -22.93 -21.32
N VAL A 18 14.73 -21.62 -21.54
CA VAL A 18 15.98 -20.90 -21.82
C VAL A 18 16.17 -19.83 -20.76
N THR A 19 17.38 -19.76 -20.21
CA THR A 19 17.83 -18.66 -19.36
C THR A 19 18.64 -17.70 -20.21
N ILE A 20 18.21 -16.44 -20.28
CA ILE A 20 18.87 -15.37 -21.01
C ILE A 20 19.53 -14.45 -19.99
N ASP A 21 20.85 -14.31 -20.04
CA ASP A 21 21.56 -13.24 -19.34
C ASP A 21 21.47 -11.97 -20.18
N ILE A 22 20.75 -10.97 -19.66
CA ILE A 22 20.46 -9.75 -20.38
C ILE A 22 21.72 -8.96 -20.70
N LEU A 23 22.69 -8.92 -19.80
CA LEU A 23 23.88 -8.10 -19.99
C LEU A 23 24.88 -8.74 -20.96
N SER A 24 25.09 -10.06 -20.83
CA SER A 24 26.04 -10.77 -21.68
C SER A 24 25.42 -11.24 -23.01
N ARG A 25 24.09 -11.16 -23.14
CA ARG A 25 23.31 -11.68 -24.27
C ARG A 25 23.56 -13.17 -24.53
N GLN A 26 23.94 -13.91 -23.50
CA GLN A 26 24.12 -15.36 -23.57
C GLN A 26 22.83 -16.07 -23.16
N CYS A 27 22.52 -17.15 -23.88
CA CYS A 27 21.41 -18.03 -23.61
C CYS A 27 21.91 -19.40 -23.15
N LEU A 28 21.16 -20.04 -22.25
CA LEU A 28 21.41 -21.40 -21.75
C LEU A 28 20.10 -22.17 -21.72
N PHE A 29 20.01 -23.28 -22.46
CA PHE A 29 18.85 -24.18 -22.39
C PHE A 29 18.92 -25.07 -21.15
N SER A 30 17.77 -25.47 -20.61
CA SER A 30 17.71 -26.40 -19.47
C SER A 30 18.22 -27.81 -19.77
N ASP A 31 18.21 -28.22 -21.04
CA ASP A 31 18.61 -29.56 -21.48
C ASP A 31 20.08 -29.66 -21.93
N SER A 32 20.80 -28.54 -22.01
CA SER A 32 22.18 -28.52 -22.45
C SER A 32 23.01 -27.47 -21.71
N ASN A 33 24.23 -27.84 -21.34
CA ASN A 33 25.22 -26.89 -20.79
C ASN A 33 25.83 -25.99 -21.87
N HIS A 34 25.25 -25.95 -23.08
CA HIS A 34 25.79 -25.17 -24.17
C HIS A 34 25.28 -23.74 -24.11
N LYS A 35 26.21 -22.80 -24.09
CA LYS A 35 25.94 -21.37 -24.16
C LYS A 35 25.98 -20.91 -25.61
N PHE A 36 24.98 -20.17 -26.03
CA PHE A 36 24.90 -19.59 -27.37
C PHE A 36 24.49 -18.12 -27.28
N GLN A 37 24.67 -17.37 -28.37
CA GLN A 37 24.30 -15.96 -28.41
C GLN A 37 22.78 -15.80 -28.57
N LEU A 38 22.20 -14.77 -27.96
CA LEU A 38 20.77 -14.45 -28.08
C LEU A 38 20.31 -14.32 -29.53
N GLN A 39 21.18 -13.87 -30.44
CA GLN A 39 20.88 -13.79 -31.87
C GLN A 39 20.53 -15.15 -32.48
N GLU A 40 21.16 -16.22 -32.00
CA GLU A 40 20.92 -17.59 -32.45
C GLU A 40 19.59 -18.15 -31.91
N LEU A 41 19.05 -17.58 -30.83
CA LEU A 41 17.71 -17.94 -30.35
C LEU A 41 16.63 -17.51 -31.34
N TYR A 42 16.77 -16.33 -31.96
CA TYR A 42 15.78 -15.81 -32.90
C TYR A 42 15.70 -16.62 -34.21
N THR A 43 16.75 -17.38 -34.55
CA THR A 43 16.77 -18.24 -35.75
C THR A 43 16.24 -19.64 -35.48
N LYS A 44 16.05 -20.01 -34.22
CA LYS A 44 15.51 -21.31 -33.79
C LYS A 44 13.99 -21.36 -33.91
N SER A 45 13.51 -21.96 -35.01
CA SER A 45 12.06 -22.14 -35.24
C SER A 45 11.34 -23.01 -34.20
N ASP A 46 12.08 -23.80 -33.43
CA ASP A 46 11.56 -24.71 -32.42
C ASP A 46 11.30 -24.04 -31.06
N PHE A 47 11.88 -22.87 -30.80
CA PHE A 47 11.66 -22.12 -29.56
C PHE A 47 10.77 -20.90 -29.79
N ILE A 48 9.60 -20.90 -29.15
CA ILE A 48 8.60 -19.84 -29.30
C ILE A 48 8.28 -19.26 -27.92
N HIS A 49 8.44 -17.95 -27.75
CA HIS A 49 7.96 -17.23 -26.58
C HIS A 49 7.47 -15.83 -27.00
N PRO A 50 6.32 -15.33 -26.52
CA PRO A 50 5.75 -14.05 -26.92
C PRO A 50 6.72 -12.88 -26.78
N LEU A 51 7.50 -12.87 -25.70
CA LEU A 51 8.53 -11.86 -25.44
C LEU A 51 9.51 -11.66 -26.62
N LEU A 52 9.92 -12.75 -27.28
CA LEU A 52 10.87 -12.69 -28.40
C LEU A 52 10.25 -12.09 -29.67
N ASN A 53 8.92 -11.99 -29.72
CA ASN A 53 8.17 -11.48 -30.87
C ASN A 53 7.51 -10.11 -30.57
N GLU A 54 7.74 -9.52 -29.40
CA GLU A 54 7.21 -8.20 -29.07
C GLU A 54 7.75 -7.15 -30.04
N PRO A 55 6.90 -6.26 -30.56
CA PRO A 55 7.34 -5.18 -31.42
C PRO A 55 8.27 -4.24 -30.63
N TYR A 56 9.40 -3.88 -31.24
CA TYR A 56 10.30 -2.87 -30.71
C TYR A 56 10.59 -1.82 -31.77
N SER A 57 10.76 -0.57 -31.33
CA SER A 57 11.10 0.54 -32.23
C SER A 57 12.60 0.59 -32.50
N ALA A 58 12.99 1.19 -33.63
CA ALA A 58 14.40 1.46 -33.92
C ALA A 58 15.04 2.28 -32.79
N ILE A 59 16.16 1.79 -32.27
CA ILE A 59 16.82 2.33 -31.08
C ILE A 59 17.74 3.47 -31.51
N ASN A 60 17.30 4.71 -31.29
CA ASN A 60 18.08 5.91 -31.60
C ASN A 60 18.91 6.42 -30.40
N ASN A 61 18.53 6.03 -29.18
CA ASN A 61 19.21 6.34 -27.93
C ASN A 61 18.88 5.26 -26.88
N TYR A 62 19.49 5.36 -25.70
CA TYR A 62 19.25 4.44 -24.58
C TYR A 62 18.30 5.01 -23.49
N PHE A 63 17.48 6.00 -23.83
CA PHE A 63 16.48 6.56 -22.93
C PHE A 63 15.07 6.23 -23.43
N PHE A 64 14.39 5.36 -22.70
CA PHE A 64 13.09 4.82 -23.08
C PHE A 64 12.01 5.36 -22.14
N HIS A 65 11.16 6.23 -22.66
CA HIS A 65 10.02 6.77 -21.92
C HIS A 65 8.73 6.10 -22.39
N TYR A 66 8.05 5.42 -21.49
CA TYR A 66 6.73 4.84 -21.72
C TYR A 66 5.69 5.58 -20.89
N GLU A 67 4.71 6.14 -21.58
CA GLU A 67 3.56 6.78 -20.97
C GLU A 67 2.34 5.86 -21.06
N TYR A 68 1.54 5.81 -20.00
CA TYR A 68 0.31 5.02 -19.97
C TYR A 68 -0.89 5.86 -19.55
N SER A 69 -2.03 5.58 -20.18
CA SER A 69 -3.31 6.26 -19.98
C SER A 69 -4.39 5.32 -19.45
N THR A 70 -4.18 4.01 -19.51
CA THR A 70 -5.12 2.99 -19.03
C THR A 70 -4.46 1.99 -18.08
N LEU A 71 -5.27 1.24 -17.34
CA LEU A 71 -4.78 0.13 -16.50
C LEU A 71 -4.08 -0.96 -17.33
N ASP A 72 -4.61 -1.26 -18.52
CA ASP A 72 -4.06 -2.29 -19.39
C ASP A 72 -2.67 -1.86 -19.89
N GLU A 73 -2.50 -0.58 -20.25
CA GLU A 73 -1.19 0.01 -20.58
C GLU A 73 -0.23 0.07 -19.38
N LEU A 74 -0.74 0.35 -18.17
CA LEU A 74 0.05 0.32 -16.93
C LEU A 74 0.64 -1.07 -16.71
N PHE A 75 -0.14 -2.14 -16.85
CA PHE A 75 0.37 -3.49 -16.65
C PHE A 75 1.32 -3.95 -17.77
N TYR A 76 1.14 -3.42 -18.99
CA TYR A 76 2.06 -3.68 -20.11
C TYR A 76 3.48 -3.12 -19.89
N THR A 77 3.70 -2.24 -18.91
CA THR A 77 5.03 -1.63 -18.68
C THR A 77 6.15 -2.65 -18.47
N ALA A 78 5.86 -3.79 -17.82
CA ALA A 78 6.87 -4.84 -17.62
C ALA A 78 7.24 -5.52 -18.94
N ILE A 79 6.25 -5.84 -19.77
CA ILE A 79 6.48 -6.39 -21.12
C ILE A 79 7.33 -5.41 -21.93
N TYR A 80 6.98 -4.13 -21.94
CA TYR A 80 7.72 -3.08 -22.64
C TYR A 80 9.20 -3.01 -22.22
N VAL A 81 9.47 -3.02 -20.91
CA VAL A 81 10.86 -2.96 -20.40
C VAL A 81 11.66 -4.18 -20.89
N TYR A 82 11.11 -5.38 -20.71
CA TYR A 82 11.82 -6.60 -21.07
C TYR A 82 11.93 -6.83 -22.58
N SER A 83 10.94 -6.41 -23.37
CA SER A 83 11.02 -6.47 -24.83
C SER A 83 12.12 -5.56 -25.36
N ILE A 84 12.37 -4.39 -24.77
CA ILE A 84 13.50 -3.55 -25.15
C ILE A 84 14.83 -4.22 -24.77
N LEU A 85 14.93 -4.74 -23.54
CA LEU A 85 16.19 -5.27 -23.01
C LEU A 85 16.78 -6.45 -23.78
N ILE A 86 15.93 -7.29 -24.37
CA ILE A 86 16.38 -8.44 -25.18
C ILE A 86 16.76 -8.06 -26.62
N HIS A 87 16.37 -6.87 -27.09
CA HIS A 87 16.60 -6.43 -28.47
C HIS A 87 17.74 -5.40 -28.57
N VAL A 88 17.97 -4.59 -27.53
CA VAL A 88 19.03 -3.56 -27.52
C VAL A 88 20.45 -4.13 -27.42
N ASP A 89 21.38 -3.57 -28.18
CA ASP A 89 22.79 -4.00 -28.22
C ASP A 89 23.59 -3.70 -26.95
N ASN A 90 23.18 -2.68 -26.20
CA ASN A 90 23.80 -2.33 -24.91
C ASN A 90 22.74 -2.15 -23.82
N PRO A 91 22.23 -3.24 -23.23
CA PRO A 91 21.21 -3.18 -22.18
C PRO A 91 21.67 -2.41 -20.94
N ALA A 92 22.97 -2.42 -20.63
CA ALA A 92 23.53 -1.72 -19.46
C ALA A 92 23.40 -0.19 -19.54
N ALA A 93 23.28 0.37 -20.75
CA ALA A 93 23.10 1.80 -20.96
C ALA A 93 21.63 2.25 -20.86
N CYS A 94 20.68 1.31 -20.84
CA CYS A 94 19.26 1.61 -20.87
C CYS A 94 18.77 2.28 -19.59
N VAL A 95 18.08 3.40 -19.77
CA VAL A 95 17.33 4.11 -18.74
C VAL A 95 15.85 4.06 -19.12
N PHE A 96 15.02 3.58 -18.22
CA PHE A 96 13.57 3.52 -18.39
C PHE A 96 12.91 4.59 -17.54
N LYS A 97 11.97 5.31 -18.14
CA LYS A 97 11.06 6.21 -17.45
C LYS A 97 9.64 5.73 -17.71
N LEU A 98 8.89 5.44 -16.65
CA LEU A 98 7.49 5.04 -16.72
C LEU A 98 6.66 6.12 -16.04
N THR A 99 5.68 6.69 -16.72
CA THR A 99 4.83 7.75 -16.13
C THR A 99 3.38 7.65 -16.59
N PRO A 100 2.41 8.01 -15.74
CA PRO A 100 1.04 8.19 -16.20
C PRO A 100 0.95 9.41 -17.13
N THR A 101 0.06 9.37 -18.11
CA THR A 101 -0.35 10.57 -18.86
C THR A 101 -1.26 11.45 -18.00
N LYS A 102 -1.55 12.67 -18.48
CA LYS A 102 -2.53 13.56 -17.84
C LYS A 102 -3.95 12.99 -17.86
N ASP A 103 -4.24 12.14 -18.84
CA ASP A 103 -5.54 11.51 -19.04
C ASP A 103 -5.72 10.23 -18.21
N PHE A 104 -4.66 9.78 -17.53
CA PHE A 104 -4.75 8.69 -16.55
C PHE A 104 -5.56 9.15 -15.33
N SER A 105 -6.88 9.09 -15.46
CA SER A 105 -7.82 9.27 -14.36
C SER A 105 -8.52 7.95 -14.12
N ASN A 106 -8.21 7.30 -12.99
CA ASN A 106 -9.19 6.38 -12.41
C ASN A 106 -10.20 7.23 -11.64
N HIS A 107 -11.19 7.75 -12.38
CA HIS A 107 -12.41 8.24 -11.76
C HIS A 107 -13.03 7.06 -11.03
N GLN A 108 -13.12 7.17 -9.71
CA GLN A 108 -13.93 6.27 -8.92
C GLN A 108 -14.93 7.12 -8.15
N ASP A 109 -16.19 6.70 -8.22
CA ASP A 109 -17.38 7.38 -7.69
C ASP A 109 -17.48 7.38 -6.15
N ASN A 110 -16.35 7.18 -5.48
CA ASN A 110 -16.27 7.13 -4.03
C ASN A 110 -15.98 8.51 -3.47
N ASP A 111 -17.02 9.21 -3.07
CA ASP A 111 -16.88 10.60 -2.63
C ASP A 111 -16.63 10.73 -1.14
N ALA A 112 -16.91 9.69 -0.33
CA ALA A 112 -16.90 9.85 1.12
C ALA A 112 -16.68 8.57 1.94
N ILE A 113 -16.26 8.76 3.18
CA ILE A 113 -16.00 7.70 4.14
C ILE A 113 -16.59 8.03 5.52
N TYR A 114 -17.12 7.01 6.19
CA TYR A 114 -17.52 7.12 7.59
C TYR A 114 -16.31 7.36 8.51
N PHE A 115 -16.38 8.37 9.35
CA PHE A 115 -15.29 8.80 10.20
C PHE A 115 -15.69 8.98 11.68
N SER A 116 -14.78 8.64 12.59
CA SER A 116 -14.91 8.87 14.03
C SER A 116 -13.62 9.44 14.61
N ILE A 117 -13.73 10.51 15.40
CA ILE A 117 -12.61 11.04 16.19
C ILE A 117 -12.28 10.19 17.45
N TYR A 118 -13.01 9.09 17.66
CA TYR A 118 -12.90 8.20 18.81
C TYR A 118 -12.60 6.77 18.37
N PRO A 119 -11.63 6.07 18.99
CA PRO A 119 -11.26 4.69 18.61
C PRO A 119 -12.38 3.67 18.85
N ASN A 120 -13.14 3.88 19.93
CA ASN A 120 -14.09 2.89 20.46
C ASN A 120 -15.55 3.24 20.16
N LYS A 121 -15.81 4.26 19.33
CA LYS A 121 -17.17 4.64 18.92
C LYS A 121 -17.32 4.49 17.42
N LYS A 122 -18.42 3.86 17.02
CA LYS A 122 -18.85 3.76 15.62
C LYS A 122 -18.86 5.14 14.97
N ALA A 123 -18.52 5.20 13.69
CA ALA A 123 -18.55 6.43 12.93
C ALA A 123 -19.99 6.80 12.56
N LEU A 124 -20.41 7.98 13.00
CA LEU A 124 -21.71 8.58 12.67
C LEU A 124 -21.58 9.76 11.69
N GLU A 125 -20.37 10.30 11.56
CA GLU A 125 -20.06 11.37 10.63
C GLU A 125 -19.47 10.76 9.35
N ILE A 126 -19.73 11.42 8.22
CA ILE A 126 -19.14 11.09 6.93
C ILE A 126 -18.25 12.27 6.53
N ILE A 127 -17.05 12.00 6.03
CA ILE A 127 -16.14 13.01 5.47
C ILE A 127 -15.91 12.70 4.00
N THR A 128 -15.77 13.73 3.17
CA THR A 128 -15.44 13.52 1.76
C THR A 128 -13.99 13.07 1.57
N ILE A 129 -13.68 12.49 0.42
CA ILE A 129 -12.30 12.16 0.05
C ILE A 129 -11.41 13.42 -0.02
N GLU A 130 -11.96 14.57 -0.44
CA GLU A 130 -11.25 15.85 -0.38
C GLU A 130 -10.88 16.22 1.07
N GLN A 131 -11.82 16.08 2.01
CA GLN A 131 -11.56 16.31 3.43
C GLN A 131 -10.52 15.32 3.98
N LEU A 132 -10.57 14.05 3.58
CA LEU A 132 -9.57 13.05 3.97
C LEU A 132 -8.18 13.41 3.43
N ASN A 133 -8.08 13.82 2.16
CA ASN A 133 -6.83 14.26 1.54
C ASN A 133 -6.23 15.45 2.28
N LYS A 134 -7.06 16.47 2.57
CA LYS A 134 -6.66 17.65 3.33
C LYS A 134 -6.19 17.29 4.75
N LEU A 135 -6.94 16.42 5.44
CA LEU A 135 -6.62 15.94 6.78
C LEU A 135 -5.26 15.24 6.81
N LEU A 136 -5.05 14.27 5.93
CA LEU A 136 -3.80 13.51 5.86
C LEU A 136 -2.64 14.39 5.45
N SER A 137 -2.85 15.30 4.50
CA SER A 137 -1.80 16.22 4.06
C SER A 137 -1.28 17.09 5.21
N GLN A 138 -2.19 17.57 6.07
CA GLN A 138 -1.82 18.36 7.24
C GLN A 138 -1.16 17.53 8.35
N ILE A 139 -1.58 16.27 8.55
CA ILE A 139 -0.95 15.37 9.53
C ILE A 139 0.47 14.98 9.08
N LEU A 140 0.65 14.68 7.80
CA LEU A 140 1.91 14.24 7.22
C LEU A 140 2.88 15.40 6.92
N GLY A 141 2.36 16.62 6.78
CA GLY A 141 3.14 17.79 6.37
C GLY A 141 3.50 17.82 4.88
N MET A 142 2.95 16.90 4.07
CA MET A 142 3.14 16.83 2.62
C MET A 142 1.82 16.43 1.93
N PRO A 143 1.61 16.77 0.65
CA PRO A 143 0.39 16.41 -0.08
C PRO A 143 0.12 14.90 -0.05
N PHE A 144 -1.11 14.54 0.32
CA PHE A 144 -1.64 13.19 0.22
C PHE A 144 -2.78 13.16 -0.80
N LYS A 145 -2.80 12.11 -1.63
CA LYS A 145 -3.89 11.86 -2.58
C LYS A 145 -4.47 10.46 -2.41
N TYR A 146 -5.76 10.39 -2.13
CA TYR A 146 -6.53 9.15 -2.15
C TYR A 146 -6.60 8.61 -3.58
N THR A 147 -6.35 7.31 -3.74
CA THR A 147 -6.53 6.59 -5.00
C THR A 147 -6.75 5.13 -4.72
N ASP A 148 -7.74 4.53 -5.38
CA ASP A 148 -7.99 3.09 -5.39
C ASP A 148 -7.21 2.38 -6.52
N THR A 149 -6.12 2.98 -6.96
CA THR A 149 -5.30 2.48 -8.07
C THR A 149 -3.83 2.71 -7.80
N ILE A 150 -3.00 1.77 -8.25
CA ILE A 150 -1.55 1.92 -8.23
C ILE A 150 -1.09 2.89 -9.33
N LEU A 151 0.00 3.59 -9.09
CA LEU A 151 0.68 4.41 -10.10
C LEU A 151 2.13 3.98 -10.20
N ILE A 152 2.70 4.00 -11.39
CA ILE A 152 4.14 3.90 -11.61
C ILE A 152 4.61 5.24 -12.18
N ASP A 153 5.38 5.99 -11.41
CA ASP A 153 6.04 7.23 -11.83
C ASP A 153 7.49 7.18 -11.35
N ASP A 154 8.33 6.52 -12.14
CA ASP A 154 9.71 6.25 -11.73
C ASP A 154 10.67 6.23 -12.94
N THR A 155 11.95 6.40 -12.63
CA THR A 155 13.06 6.29 -13.58
C THR A 155 14.13 5.39 -13.02
N PHE A 156 14.51 4.36 -13.79
CA PHE A 156 15.38 3.28 -13.34
C PHE A 156 16.22 2.68 -14.47
N THR A 157 17.12 1.78 -14.11
CA THR A 157 18.05 1.09 -15.01
C THR A 157 17.99 -0.42 -14.80
N VAL A 158 18.73 -1.18 -15.62
CA VAL A 158 18.86 -2.63 -15.45
C VAL A 158 19.39 -3.04 -14.07
N LYS A 159 20.13 -2.16 -13.37
CA LYS A 159 20.67 -2.45 -12.04
C LYS A 159 19.59 -2.52 -10.95
N ASP A 160 18.42 -1.95 -11.21
CA ASP A 160 17.33 -1.86 -10.25
C ASP A 160 16.36 -3.06 -10.37
N LEU A 161 16.44 -3.81 -11.47
CA LEU A 161 15.61 -4.98 -11.75
C LEU A 161 16.01 -6.21 -10.90
N PRO A 162 15.10 -7.18 -10.72
CA PRO A 162 15.43 -8.43 -10.04
C PRO A 162 16.57 -9.17 -10.75
N PRO A 163 17.47 -9.84 -10.01
CA PRO A 163 18.57 -10.59 -10.62
C PRO A 163 18.10 -11.82 -11.42
N LEU A 164 16.92 -12.34 -11.10
CA LEU A 164 16.30 -13.46 -11.78
C LEU A 164 14.81 -13.20 -11.96
N VAL A 165 14.32 -13.38 -13.18
CA VAL A 165 12.95 -13.08 -13.59
C VAL A 165 12.37 -14.29 -14.30
N ASN A 166 11.16 -14.71 -13.90
CA ASN A 166 10.37 -15.63 -14.70
C ASN A 166 9.62 -14.83 -15.77
N GLY A 167 10.06 -14.90 -17.02
CA GLY A 167 9.49 -14.15 -18.13
C GLY A 167 8.10 -14.64 -18.56
N ASP A 168 7.69 -15.85 -18.15
CA ASP A 168 6.33 -16.34 -18.40
C ASP A 168 5.29 -15.48 -17.65
N LEU A 169 5.68 -14.91 -16.49
CA LEU A 169 4.80 -14.04 -15.69
C LEU A 169 4.41 -12.76 -16.44
N LEU A 170 5.23 -12.32 -17.40
CA LEU A 170 4.94 -11.15 -18.24
C LEU A 170 3.69 -11.37 -19.09
N TYR A 171 3.27 -12.61 -19.31
CA TYR A 171 2.08 -12.97 -20.09
C TYR A 171 0.99 -13.63 -19.24
N CYS A 172 1.13 -13.64 -17.92
CA CYS A 172 0.05 -14.01 -17.01
C CYS A 172 -0.98 -12.87 -16.95
N TYR A 173 -2.17 -13.13 -17.49
CA TYR A 173 -3.27 -12.18 -17.51
C TYR A 173 -4.53 -12.81 -16.92
N ASP A 174 -5.15 -12.12 -15.96
CA ASP A 174 -6.40 -12.53 -15.34
C ASP A 174 -7.48 -11.48 -15.62
N LYS A 175 -8.44 -11.85 -16.48
CA LYS A 175 -9.56 -11.00 -16.89
C LYS A 175 -10.46 -10.62 -15.72
N GLU A 176 -10.72 -11.54 -14.80
CA GLU A 176 -11.58 -11.28 -13.65
C GLU A 176 -10.87 -10.36 -12.66
N LEU A 177 -9.56 -10.51 -12.50
CA LEU A 177 -8.77 -9.58 -11.69
C LEU A 177 -8.73 -8.17 -12.28
N ILE A 178 -8.58 -8.01 -13.59
CA ILE A 178 -8.67 -6.68 -14.25
C ILE A 178 -10.06 -6.07 -14.06
N LYS A 179 -11.11 -6.86 -14.19
CA LYS A 179 -12.48 -6.41 -13.94
C LYS A 179 -12.65 -5.95 -12.48
N PHE A 180 -12.09 -6.69 -11.54
CA PHE A 180 -12.07 -6.33 -10.12
C PHE A 180 -11.28 -5.03 -9.87
N LEU A 181 -10.12 -4.84 -10.52
CA LEU A 181 -9.30 -3.62 -10.46
C LEU A 181 -10.02 -2.37 -11.00
N LYS A 182 -10.90 -2.56 -11.98
CA LYS A 182 -11.72 -1.49 -12.56
C LYS A 182 -12.90 -1.10 -11.65
N GLN A 183 -13.23 -1.90 -10.64
CA GLN A 183 -14.29 -1.59 -9.68
C GLN A 183 -13.77 -0.74 -8.52
N ALA A 184 -14.59 0.22 -8.10
CA ALA A 184 -14.29 1.03 -6.94
C ALA A 184 -14.43 0.24 -5.63
N THR A 185 -13.58 0.53 -4.65
CA THR A 185 -13.69 -0.09 -3.32
C THR A 185 -15.03 0.32 -2.68
N ASP A 186 -15.88 -0.61 -2.26
CA ASP A 186 -17.12 -0.22 -1.56
C ASP A 186 -16.82 0.35 -0.16
N LEU A 187 -16.69 1.68 -0.07
CA LEU A 187 -16.37 2.39 1.17
C LEU A 187 -17.48 2.31 2.21
N ASN A 188 -18.72 1.97 1.84
CA ASN A 188 -19.82 1.86 2.79
C ASN A 188 -19.65 0.67 3.75
N ARG A 189 -18.80 -0.30 3.38
CA ARG A 189 -18.45 -1.44 4.22
C ARG A 189 -17.48 -1.09 5.34
N PHE A 190 -16.87 0.09 5.29
CA PHE A 190 -15.79 0.47 6.18
C PHE A 190 -16.09 1.75 6.95
N GLU A 191 -15.35 1.94 8.05
CA GLU A 191 -15.24 3.22 8.72
C GLU A 191 -13.83 3.45 9.25
N LEU A 192 -13.39 4.70 9.22
CA LEU A 192 -12.09 5.13 9.71
C LEU A 192 -12.26 5.71 11.12
N ARG A 193 -11.46 5.23 12.07
CA ARG A 193 -11.47 5.77 13.43
C ARG A 193 -10.11 6.30 13.82
N TYR A 194 -10.08 7.50 14.38
CA TYR A 194 -8.88 8.07 14.98
C TYR A 194 -8.56 7.35 16.29
N ILE A 195 -7.38 6.74 16.35
CA ILE A 195 -6.90 5.94 17.45
C ILE A 195 -6.19 6.83 18.49
N LYS A 196 -5.01 7.34 18.14
CA LYS A 196 -4.18 8.23 18.96
C LYS A 196 -2.98 8.73 18.14
N PRO A 197 -2.27 9.78 18.59
CA PRO A 197 -1.03 10.21 17.93
C PRO A 197 0.00 9.07 17.85
N GLY A 198 0.59 8.89 16.65
CA GLY A 198 1.63 7.90 16.36
C GLY A 198 1.13 6.51 15.94
N ILE A 199 -0.19 6.30 15.93
CA ILE A 199 -0.88 5.24 15.16
C ILE A 199 -1.84 5.92 14.17
N ASP A 200 -2.39 7.04 14.59
CA ASP A 200 -3.30 7.92 13.89
C ASP A 200 -4.64 7.24 13.65
N PHE A 201 -4.80 6.44 12.60
CA PHE A 201 -6.09 5.88 12.25
C PHE A 201 -6.07 4.35 12.22
N GLY A 202 -7.25 3.76 12.34
CA GLY A 202 -7.48 2.34 12.12
C GLY A 202 -8.71 2.13 11.26
N LEU A 203 -8.65 1.13 10.38
CA LEU A 203 -9.78 0.70 9.56
C LEU A 203 -10.67 -0.27 10.34
N TYR A 204 -11.98 -0.03 10.32
CA TYR A 204 -12.97 -0.87 10.98
C TYR A 204 -14.03 -1.31 9.98
N SER A 205 -14.62 -2.47 10.23
CA SER A 205 -15.76 -2.95 9.45
C SER A 205 -17.03 -2.24 9.90
N LYS A 206 -17.85 -1.77 8.96
CA LYS A 206 -19.21 -1.25 9.21
C LYS A 206 -20.26 -2.34 9.05
N THR A 207 -20.03 -3.27 8.13
CA THR A 207 -20.90 -4.42 7.85
C THR A 207 -20.24 -5.72 8.30
N LEU A 208 -20.94 -6.84 8.17
CA LEU A 208 -20.31 -8.15 8.29
C LEU A 208 -19.46 -8.39 7.03
N ILE A 209 -18.22 -8.84 7.20
CA ILE A 209 -17.35 -9.31 6.13
C ILE A 209 -17.11 -10.80 6.38
N LYS A 210 -17.42 -11.64 5.39
CA LYS A 210 -17.32 -13.09 5.54
C LYS A 210 -15.89 -13.56 5.35
N LYS A 211 -15.52 -14.66 6.02
CA LYS A 211 -14.25 -15.34 5.78
C LYS A 211 -14.06 -15.64 4.29
N GLY A 212 -12.89 -15.34 3.76
CA GLY A 212 -12.52 -15.53 2.35
C GLY A 212 -12.97 -14.39 1.44
N GLU A 213 -13.73 -13.42 1.95
CA GLU A 213 -14.18 -12.28 1.15
C GLU A 213 -13.04 -11.27 0.93
N SER A 214 -12.94 -10.77 -0.30
CA SER A 214 -12.01 -9.71 -0.67
C SER A 214 -12.45 -8.38 -0.08
N LEU A 215 -11.50 -7.65 0.50
CA LEU A 215 -11.74 -6.31 1.06
C LEU A 215 -11.46 -5.25 0.00
N ALA A 216 -10.19 -5.07 -0.33
CA ALA A 216 -9.70 -4.10 -1.31
C ALA A 216 -8.20 -4.35 -1.57
N LEU A 217 -7.70 -3.78 -2.66
CA LEU A 217 -6.28 -3.79 -2.97
C LEU A 217 -5.53 -2.77 -2.12
N TYR A 218 -4.27 -3.07 -1.83
CA TYR A 218 -3.32 -2.08 -1.37
C TYR A 218 -2.82 -1.27 -2.55
N THR A 219 -3.05 0.04 -2.51
CA THR A 219 -2.74 0.94 -3.61
C THR A 219 -1.77 2.00 -3.15
N GLY A 220 -0.98 2.50 -4.10
CA GLY A 220 -0.01 3.56 -3.86
C GLY A 220 0.96 3.73 -5.01
N MET A 221 2.05 4.42 -4.74
CA MET A 221 3.09 4.64 -5.74
C MET A 221 3.98 3.40 -5.81
N LYS A 222 4.13 2.86 -7.01
CA LYS A 222 5.07 1.80 -7.33
C LYS A 222 6.40 2.40 -7.76
N THR A 223 7.48 1.97 -7.10
CA THR A 223 8.84 2.49 -7.33
C THR A 223 9.87 1.37 -7.18
N VAL A 224 10.96 1.42 -7.94
CA VAL A 224 12.11 0.51 -7.75
C VAL A 224 12.97 0.92 -6.56
N ARG A 225 12.85 2.18 -6.11
CA ARG A 225 13.66 2.74 -5.04
C ARG A 225 13.12 2.25 -3.72
N LYS A 226 13.96 1.53 -2.98
CA LYS A 226 13.62 1.13 -1.61
C LYS A 226 13.33 2.39 -0.77
N PRO A 227 12.12 2.52 -0.18
CA PRO A 227 11.81 3.64 0.70
C PRO A 227 12.73 3.64 1.92
N THR A 228 13.11 4.84 2.38
CA THR A 228 13.92 5.01 3.60
C THR A 228 13.17 4.61 4.86
N ASP A 229 11.85 4.71 4.80
CA ASP A 229 10.90 4.36 5.85
C ASP A 229 9.90 3.37 5.26
N LEU A 230 9.87 2.15 5.80
CA LEU A 230 8.98 1.10 5.33
C LEU A 230 7.53 1.26 5.85
N CYS A 231 7.24 2.31 6.64
CA CYS A 231 5.87 2.64 7.00
C CYS A 231 5.03 2.84 5.74
N TYR A 232 3.93 2.10 5.63
CA TYR A 232 3.04 2.09 4.46
C TYR A 232 3.66 1.51 3.17
N THR A 233 4.75 0.74 3.27
CA THR A 233 5.38 0.11 2.10
C THR A 233 5.19 -1.41 2.10
N PHE A 234 4.71 -1.94 0.98
CA PHE A 234 4.83 -3.38 0.67
C PHE A 234 6.10 -3.65 -0.13
N LEU A 235 6.88 -4.62 0.35
CA LEU A 235 8.09 -5.10 -0.32
C LEU A 235 7.71 -6.02 -1.49
N PRO A 236 8.35 -5.89 -2.66
CA PRO A 236 8.16 -6.82 -3.76
C PRO A 236 8.65 -8.22 -3.33
N ARG A 237 7.90 -9.25 -3.74
CA ARG A 237 8.29 -10.66 -3.59
C ARG A 237 8.56 -11.29 -4.95
N ASN A 238 7.61 -11.13 -5.87
CA ASN A 238 7.65 -11.72 -7.20
C ASN A 238 7.35 -10.68 -8.32
N ASP A 239 7.43 -9.39 -7.99
CA ASP A 239 7.31 -8.30 -8.96
C ASP A 239 8.49 -8.33 -9.94
N THR A 240 8.19 -8.47 -11.24
CA THR A 240 9.19 -8.59 -12.29
C THR A 240 10.00 -7.32 -12.47
N LEU A 241 9.50 -6.14 -12.07
CA LEU A 241 10.25 -4.88 -12.11
C LEU A 241 10.84 -4.49 -10.74
N ASN A 242 10.75 -5.36 -9.72
CA ASN A 242 11.19 -5.09 -8.35
C ASN A 242 10.50 -3.87 -7.71
N LEU A 243 9.21 -3.65 -8.02
CA LEU A 243 8.48 -2.45 -7.58
C LEU A 243 7.92 -2.59 -6.16
N TYR A 244 8.41 -1.75 -5.25
CA TYR A 244 7.82 -1.48 -3.94
C TYR A 244 6.49 -0.75 -4.13
N THR A 245 5.48 -1.04 -3.30
CA THR A 245 4.22 -0.27 -3.29
C THR A 245 4.17 0.60 -2.03
N ASP A 246 4.31 1.91 -2.19
CA ASP A 246 4.32 2.90 -1.11
C ASP A 246 3.00 3.68 -1.05
N ALA A 247 2.26 3.53 0.05
CA ALA A 247 1.00 4.21 0.31
C ALA A 247 1.11 5.44 1.24
N LYS A 248 2.33 5.97 1.44
CA LYS A 248 2.57 7.07 2.39
C LYS A 248 1.91 8.38 1.95
N PHE A 249 2.03 8.75 0.67
CA PHE A 249 1.50 10.00 0.10
C PHE A 249 0.45 9.79 -0.99
N LEU A 250 0.25 8.56 -1.43
CA LEU A 250 -0.72 8.19 -2.44
C LEU A 250 -1.29 6.82 -2.06
N GLY A 251 -2.59 6.62 -1.92
CA GLY A 251 -3.14 5.29 -1.65
C GLY A 251 -4.58 5.30 -1.18
N ASN A 252 -5.17 4.14 -0.91
CA ASN A 252 -6.58 4.02 -0.52
C ASN A 252 -6.78 3.72 0.96
N ILE A 253 -8.01 3.31 1.29
CA ILE A 253 -8.47 2.99 2.63
C ILE A 253 -7.69 1.84 3.31
N THR A 254 -7.10 0.92 2.55
CA THR A 254 -6.38 -0.23 3.12
C THR A 254 -5.08 0.16 3.82
N ARG A 255 -4.53 1.36 3.54
CA ARG A 255 -3.36 1.91 4.25
C ARG A 255 -3.56 2.04 5.76
N PHE A 256 -4.80 2.03 6.23
CA PHE A 256 -5.16 2.17 7.64
C PHE A 256 -5.45 0.83 8.34
N ILE A 257 -5.26 -0.30 7.66
CA ILE A 257 -5.31 -1.63 8.28
C ILE A 257 -4.08 -1.76 9.16
N ASN A 258 -4.26 -1.81 10.48
CA ASN A 258 -3.14 -1.86 11.42
C ASN A 258 -2.58 -3.27 11.60
N HIS A 259 -1.38 -3.33 12.19
CA HIS A 259 -0.74 -4.59 12.53
C HIS A 259 -1.43 -5.32 13.69
N ALA A 260 -1.60 -6.64 13.54
CA ALA A 260 -1.72 -7.58 14.66
C ALA A 260 -1.02 -8.91 14.31
N PRO A 261 -0.45 -9.64 15.28
CA PRO A 261 0.22 -10.90 15.00
C PRO A 261 -0.77 -12.00 14.59
N ASP A 262 -0.30 -12.96 13.80
CA ASP A 262 -1.04 -14.20 13.58
C ASP A 262 -1.11 -15.05 14.86
N ALA A 263 -2.29 -15.60 15.16
CA ALA A 263 -2.56 -16.45 16.33
C ALA A 263 -1.60 -17.64 16.43
N LYS A 264 -1.22 -18.24 15.29
CA LYS A 264 -0.37 -19.44 15.24
C LYS A 264 1.10 -19.18 15.64
N LYS A 265 1.54 -17.92 15.73
CA LYS A 265 2.97 -17.57 15.96
C LYS A 265 3.26 -17.11 17.39
N ASN A 266 2.28 -17.02 18.28
CA ASN A 266 2.47 -16.48 19.63
C ASN A 266 1.66 -17.28 20.67
N GLU A 267 2.12 -18.47 21.04
CA GLU A 267 1.49 -19.32 22.06
C GLU A 267 1.68 -18.82 23.51
N GLN A 268 2.53 -17.81 23.76
CA GLN A 268 3.04 -17.53 25.12
C GLN A 268 2.51 -16.27 25.84
N LEU A 269 1.50 -15.56 25.35
CA LEU A 269 1.02 -14.34 26.03
C LEU A 269 -0.50 -14.22 26.00
N ASP A 270 -1.12 -14.36 27.17
CA ASP A 270 -2.49 -13.95 27.55
C ASP A 270 -3.48 -13.83 26.36
N ALA A 271 -3.58 -14.91 25.59
CA ALA A 271 -4.15 -14.97 24.24
C ALA A 271 -5.62 -14.54 24.20
N ASN A 272 -6.28 -14.50 25.36
CA ASN A 272 -7.70 -14.19 25.46
C ASN A 272 -8.00 -12.67 25.39
N SER A 273 -7.02 -11.79 25.64
CA SER A 273 -7.27 -10.34 25.71
C SER A 273 -6.77 -9.55 24.50
N LEU A 274 -5.79 -10.07 23.76
CA LEU A 274 -5.17 -9.40 22.62
C LEU A 274 -5.85 -9.79 21.29
N LEU A 275 -5.92 -8.84 20.37
CA LEU A 275 -6.40 -9.06 19.01
C LEU A 275 -5.30 -9.68 18.16
N THR A 276 -5.72 -10.56 17.26
CA THR A 276 -4.89 -11.22 16.25
C THR A 276 -5.31 -10.73 14.85
N ALA A 277 -4.47 -11.00 13.86
CA ALA A 277 -4.80 -10.68 12.47
C ALA A 277 -6.06 -11.44 12.03
N ASN A 278 -7.09 -10.70 11.63
CA ASN A 278 -8.34 -11.20 11.03
C ASN A 278 -8.36 -11.01 9.50
N CYS A 279 -7.29 -10.46 8.94
CA CYS A 279 -7.09 -10.26 7.51
C CYS A 279 -5.71 -10.81 7.07
N ILE A 280 -5.62 -11.24 5.82
CA ILE A 280 -4.39 -11.68 5.16
C ILE A 280 -4.18 -10.91 3.86
N VAL A 281 -2.94 -10.88 3.40
CA VAL A 281 -2.56 -10.32 2.09
C VAL A 281 -2.30 -11.46 1.12
N LEU A 282 -3.03 -11.46 0.01
CA LEU A 282 -2.82 -12.35 -1.12
C LEU A 282 -1.99 -11.60 -2.18
N PRO A 283 -0.83 -12.14 -2.58
CA PRO A 283 -0.09 -11.61 -3.71
C PRO A 283 -0.83 -12.01 -4.99
N LEU A 284 -1.10 -11.04 -5.85
CA LEU A 284 -1.64 -11.23 -7.19
C LEU A 284 -0.63 -10.68 -8.20
N SER A 285 -0.74 -11.05 -9.47
CA SER A 285 0.15 -10.55 -10.51
C SER A 285 -0.61 -10.40 -11.83
N ILE A 286 -0.32 -9.32 -12.55
CA ILE A 286 -0.79 -9.10 -13.93
C ILE A 286 0.41 -8.63 -14.72
N HIS A 287 0.72 -9.36 -15.79
CA HIS A 287 1.90 -9.10 -16.63
C HIS A 287 3.18 -8.93 -15.80
N GLY A 288 3.31 -9.68 -14.72
CA GLY A 288 4.49 -9.64 -13.85
C GLY A 288 4.53 -8.47 -12.85
N ILE A 289 3.54 -7.58 -12.83
CA ILE A 289 3.41 -6.53 -11.80
C ILE A 289 2.66 -7.10 -10.59
N GLU A 290 3.29 -7.07 -9.42
CA GLU A 290 2.72 -7.64 -8.20
C GLU A 290 1.70 -6.69 -7.56
N LEU A 291 0.56 -7.22 -7.13
CA LEU A 291 -0.50 -6.51 -6.43
C LEU A 291 -0.76 -7.19 -5.09
N CYS A 292 -1.22 -6.42 -4.10
CA CYS A 292 -1.54 -6.92 -2.77
C CYS A 292 -3.03 -6.81 -2.51
N LEU A 293 -3.74 -7.93 -2.43
CA LEU A 293 -5.16 -7.98 -2.09
C LEU A 293 -5.36 -8.32 -0.62
N PHE A 294 -6.09 -7.49 0.11
CA PHE A 294 -6.53 -7.84 1.46
C PHE A 294 -7.78 -8.74 1.40
N GLN A 295 -7.73 -9.88 2.10
CA GLN A 295 -8.83 -10.84 2.21
C GLN A 295 -9.12 -11.18 3.67
N ALA A 296 -10.39 -11.33 4.03
CA ALA A 296 -10.80 -11.72 5.36
C ALA A 296 -10.34 -13.16 5.68
N LYS A 297 -9.58 -13.32 6.77
CA LYS A 297 -9.10 -14.64 7.24
C LYS A 297 -10.17 -15.37 8.06
N THR A 298 -11.03 -14.60 8.72
CA THR A 298 -12.17 -15.02 9.53
C THR A 298 -13.35 -14.10 9.22
N ASP A 299 -14.55 -14.43 9.70
CA ASP A 299 -15.63 -13.45 9.72
C ASP A 299 -15.16 -12.22 10.54
N ILE A 300 -15.44 -11.01 10.04
CA ILE A 300 -15.15 -9.74 10.70
C ILE A 300 -16.49 -9.05 10.97
N LEU A 301 -16.80 -8.86 12.24
CA LEU A 301 -18.10 -8.33 12.67
C LEU A 301 -18.16 -6.80 12.54
N PRO A 302 -19.36 -6.22 12.40
CA PRO A 302 -19.56 -4.78 12.46
C PRO A 302 -18.93 -4.14 13.72
N GLY A 303 -18.06 -3.17 13.51
CA GLY A 303 -17.36 -2.41 14.53
C GLY A 303 -16.03 -3.01 14.98
N GLU A 304 -15.61 -4.15 14.43
CA GLU A 304 -14.27 -4.72 14.64
C GLU A 304 -13.22 -3.99 13.80
N GLN A 305 -12.01 -3.88 14.34
CA GLN A 305 -10.87 -3.35 13.59
C GLN A 305 -10.37 -4.43 12.63
N ILE A 306 -10.08 -4.02 11.40
CA ILE A 306 -9.44 -4.87 10.40
C ILE A 306 -7.93 -4.81 10.64
N LEU A 307 -7.33 -5.98 10.82
CA LEU A 307 -5.96 -6.15 11.29
C LEU A 307 -5.22 -7.20 10.45
N CYS A 308 -3.98 -6.92 10.09
CA CYS A 308 -3.13 -7.82 9.32
C CYS A 308 -1.78 -8.05 9.99
N ASP A 309 -1.16 -9.20 9.77
CA ASP A 309 0.24 -9.41 10.15
C ASP A 309 1.15 -8.73 9.12
N TYR A 310 1.97 -7.77 9.54
CA TYR A 310 2.92 -7.07 8.66
C TYR A 310 4.19 -7.90 8.44
N GLY A 311 4.37 -8.98 9.21
CA GLY A 311 5.56 -9.80 9.18
C GLY A 311 6.71 -9.23 9.99
N THR A 312 7.70 -10.09 10.24
CA THR A 312 8.84 -9.79 11.11
C THR A 312 9.79 -8.76 10.51
N LYS A 313 9.95 -8.72 9.18
CA LYS A 313 10.83 -7.77 8.47
C LYS A 313 10.48 -6.31 8.76
N PHE A 314 9.19 -6.00 8.93
CA PHE A 314 8.74 -4.64 9.25
C PHE A 314 9.18 -4.20 10.66
N PHE A 315 9.30 -5.16 11.58
CA PHE A 315 9.61 -4.93 12.99
C PHE A 315 11.06 -5.29 13.33
N SER A 316 11.99 -5.27 12.37
CA SER A 316 13.41 -5.57 12.61
C SER A 316 13.99 -4.73 13.76
N ASP A 317 13.61 -3.45 13.80
CA ASP A 317 14.20 -2.45 14.70
C ASP A 317 13.23 -1.98 15.80
N SER A 318 12.04 -2.58 15.90
CA SER A 318 11.03 -2.14 16.88
C SER A 318 10.09 -3.25 17.33
N LYS A 319 9.51 -3.13 18.53
CA LYS A 319 8.49 -4.07 18.99
C LYS A 319 7.12 -3.70 18.41
N PRO A 320 6.35 -4.67 17.87
CA PRO A 320 5.04 -4.40 17.33
C PRO A 320 4.08 -3.88 18.41
N LEU A 321 3.29 -2.87 18.05
CA LEU A 321 2.14 -2.45 18.84
C LEU A 321 1.07 -3.55 18.79
N ARG A 322 0.36 -3.76 19.90
CA ARG A 322 -0.73 -4.74 19.98
C ARG A 322 -2.02 -4.07 20.44
N PHE A 323 -3.15 -4.62 20.03
CA PHE A 323 -4.47 -4.13 20.39
C PHE A 323 -5.18 -5.13 21.30
N LYS A 324 -5.97 -4.63 22.25
CA LYS A 324 -6.87 -5.43 23.10
C LYS A 324 -8.27 -5.45 22.51
N LYS A 325 -9.09 -6.44 22.88
CA LYS A 325 -10.52 -6.54 22.48
C LYS A 325 -11.35 -5.30 22.80
N ASN A 326 -11.01 -4.57 23.87
CA ASN A 326 -11.68 -3.32 24.26
C ASN A 326 -11.17 -2.07 23.49
N GLY A 327 -10.38 -2.27 22.42
CA GLY A 327 -9.80 -1.20 21.60
C GLY A 327 -8.60 -0.49 22.22
N GLN A 328 -8.21 -0.84 23.45
CA GLN A 328 -7.02 -0.26 24.08
C GLN A 328 -5.75 -0.82 23.46
N ILE A 329 -4.72 0.01 23.36
CA ILE A 329 -3.41 -0.41 22.86
C ILE A 329 -2.60 -0.99 24.00
N TYR A 330 -2.13 -2.21 23.81
CA TYR A 330 -1.13 -2.82 24.66
C TYR A 330 0.26 -2.35 24.21
N ALA A 331 0.79 -1.35 24.93
CA ALA A 331 2.09 -0.77 24.69
C ALA A 331 2.88 -0.71 26.00
N LYS A 332 4.07 -1.32 26.06
CA LYS A 332 5.05 -1.11 27.15
C LYS A 332 5.84 0.19 26.97
N PHE A 333 5.22 1.26 26.44
CA PHE A 333 5.91 2.52 26.21
C PHE A 333 5.71 3.48 27.39
N LYS A 334 6.79 3.82 28.10
CA LYS A 334 6.87 4.97 29.03
C LYS A 334 6.97 6.29 28.24
N LYS A 335 6.07 6.56 27.28
CA LYS A 335 6.02 7.90 26.64
C LYS A 335 5.31 8.88 27.56
N ASN A 336 5.89 10.09 27.67
CA ASN A 336 5.43 11.16 28.54
C ASN A 336 3.97 11.54 28.19
N ARG A 337 3.00 11.28 29.08
CA ARG A 337 1.54 11.45 28.82
C ARG A 337 1.19 12.86 28.34
N ILE A 338 1.90 13.87 28.82
CA ILE A 338 1.70 15.29 28.48
C ILE A 338 1.89 15.53 26.97
N ASN A 339 2.91 14.91 26.36
CA ASN A 339 3.19 15.08 24.94
C ASN A 339 2.08 14.47 24.08
N LEU A 340 1.57 13.28 24.45
CA LEU A 340 0.48 12.63 23.73
C LEU A 340 -0.82 13.44 23.77
N THR A 341 -1.15 14.06 24.91
CA THR A 341 -2.31 14.95 25.00
C THR A 341 -2.14 16.18 24.12
N ARG A 342 -0.95 16.80 24.11
CA ARG A 342 -0.65 17.94 23.21
C ARG A 342 -0.84 17.57 21.74
N TYR A 343 -0.24 16.48 21.28
CA TYR A 343 -0.38 16.00 19.90
C TYR A 343 -1.83 15.67 19.55
N LYS A 344 -2.58 15.05 20.48
CA LYS A 344 -4.00 14.75 20.26
C LYS A 344 -4.81 16.01 19.99
N ILE A 345 -4.53 17.09 20.71
CA ILE A 345 -5.22 18.38 20.50
C ILE A 345 -4.80 19.02 19.18
N ILE A 346 -3.53 18.91 18.77
CA ILE A 346 -3.08 19.34 17.44
C ILE A 346 -3.88 18.61 16.35
N HIS A 347 -3.98 17.28 16.43
CA HIS A 347 -4.74 16.50 15.46
C HIS A 347 -6.22 16.89 15.44
N TYR A 348 -6.83 17.14 16.59
CA TYR A 348 -8.23 17.62 16.64
C TYR A 348 -8.40 19.01 16.03
N ARG A 349 -7.42 19.92 16.16
CA ARG A 349 -7.44 21.21 15.46
C ARG A 349 -7.34 21.04 13.95
N ILE A 350 -6.44 20.16 13.48
CA ILE A 350 -6.33 19.80 12.06
C ILE A 350 -7.67 19.25 11.55
N MET A 351 -8.25 18.27 12.23
CA MET A 351 -9.55 17.69 11.88
C MET A 351 -10.66 18.76 11.82
N ALA A 352 -10.71 19.66 12.81
CA ALA A 352 -11.67 20.75 12.84
C ALA A 352 -11.50 21.72 11.65
N ASN A 353 -10.25 22.05 11.28
CA ASN A 353 -9.92 22.89 10.12
C ASN A 353 -10.22 22.19 8.77
N CYS A 354 -10.28 20.86 8.77
CA CYS A 354 -10.71 20.06 7.62
C CYS A 354 -12.24 19.87 7.56
N GLY A 355 -12.99 20.53 8.45
CA GLY A 355 -14.46 20.51 8.45
C GLY A 355 -15.10 19.34 9.20
N ILE A 356 -14.33 18.61 10.03
CA ILE A 356 -14.85 17.51 10.85
C ILE A 356 -15.61 18.09 12.05
N ARG A 357 -16.94 18.01 12.01
CA ARG A 357 -17.86 18.65 12.95
C ARG A 357 -17.70 18.10 14.36
N THR A 358 -17.49 16.80 14.49
CA THR A 358 -17.25 16.19 15.81
C THR A 358 -15.99 16.74 16.49
N ALA A 359 -14.92 17.03 15.73
CA ALA A 359 -13.71 17.66 16.25
C ALA A 359 -13.94 19.13 16.63
N GLN A 360 -14.66 19.88 15.80
CA GLN A 360 -15.05 21.28 16.10
C GLN A 360 -15.85 21.36 17.41
N LYS A 361 -16.89 20.52 17.54
CA LYS A 361 -17.71 20.44 18.77
C LYS A 361 -16.86 20.09 19.99
N TYR A 362 -15.95 19.14 19.87
CA TYR A 362 -15.05 18.76 20.96
C TYR A 362 -14.20 19.94 21.43
N LEU A 363 -13.60 20.70 20.50
CA LEU A 363 -12.76 21.85 20.83
C LEU A 363 -13.59 22.98 21.47
N LEU A 364 -14.79 23.25 20.97
CA LEU A 364 -15.70 24.25 21.54
C LEU A 364 -16.12 23.90 22.96
N ILE A 365 -16.61 22.67 23.19
CA ILE A 365 -17.01 22.20 24.53
C ILE A 365 -15.81 22.30 25.49
N ARG A 366 -14.62 21.92 25.04
CA ARG A 366 -13.41 22.02 25.86
C ARG A 366 -13.10 23.47 26.24
N LEU A 367 -13.23 24.42 25.32
CA LEU A 367 -13.05 25.85 25.63
C LEU A 367 -14.08 26.34 26.64
N LEU A 368 -15.36 25.99 26.46
CA LEU A 368 -16.42 26.33 27.42
C LEU A 368 -16.14 25.77 28.82
N MET A 369 -15.65 24.52 28.92
CA MET A 369 -15.26 23.92 30.20
C MET A 369 -14.09 24.65 30.84
N ILE A 370 -13.10 25.11 30.06
CA ILE A 370 -11.98 25.91 30.57
C ILE A 370 -12.51 27.24 31.13
N PHE A 371 -13.38 27.94 30.39
CA PHE A 371 -14.00 29.17 30.87
C PHE A 371 -14.80 28.96 32.16
N LEU A 372 -15.58 27.88 32.24
CA LEU A 372 -16.34 27.54 33.45
C LEU A 372 -15.42 27.31 34.65
N VAL A 373 -14.32 26.56 34.47
CA VAL A 373 -13.36 26.32 35.55
C VAL A 373 -12.70 27.63 35.99
N VAL A 374 -12.27 28.47 35.06
CA VAL A 374 -11.69 29.79 35.38
C VAL A 374 -12.70 30.66 36.13
N PHE A 375 -13.96 30.69 35.67
CA PHE A 375 -15.03 31.44 36.32
C PHE A 375 -15.27 30.96 37.76
N VAL A 376 -15.34 29.64 37.99
CA VAL A 376 -15.50 29.06 39.34
C VAL A 376 -14.30 29.41 40.22
N VAL A 377 -13.07 29.34 39.71
CA VAL A 377 -11.86 29.69 40.47
C VAL A 377 -11.87 31.17 40.86
N VAL A 378 -12.20 32.07 39.93
CA VAL A 378 -12.30 33.51 40.19
C VAL A 378 -13.41 33.80 41.21
N PHE A 379 -14.57 33.15 41.07
CA PHE A 379 -15.68 33.30 42.01
C PHE A 379 -15.29 32.82 43.43
N ILE A 380 -14.63 31.67 43.55
CA ILE A 380 -14.14 31.17 44.85
C ILE A 380 -13.11 32.15 45.44
N PHE A 381 -12.16 32.63 44.65
CA PHE A 381 -11.12 33.55 45.12
C PHE A 381 -11.71 34.88 45.62
N ASN A 382 -12.68 35.43 44.88
CA ASN A 382 -13.37 36.67 45.27
C ASN A 382 -14.18 36.50 46.56
N ASN A 383 -14.85 35.35 46.76
CA ASN A 383 -15.64 35.09 47.98
C ASN A 383 -14.81 34.60 49.18
N TRP A 384 -13.59 34.11 48.95
CA TRP A 384 -12.67 33.74 50.03
C TRP A 384 -12.09 35.00 50.69
N ASN A 385 -11.72 36.00 49.89
CA ASN A 385 -11.15 37.26 50.39
C ASN A 385 -12.18 38.19 51.09
N THR A 386 -13.47 37.83 51.08
CA THR A 386 -14.54 38.58 51.74
C THR A 386 -14.95 38.01 53.10
N LYS A 387 -14.27 36.98 53.63
CA LYS A 387 -14.43 36.60 55.05
C LYS A 387 -13.54 37.50 55.91
N PRO A 388 -14.09 38.38 56.77
CA PRO A 388 -13.27 39.09 57.76
C PRO A 388 -12.64 38.05 58.71
N PHE A 389 -11.36 38.25 59.02
CA PHE A 389 -10.74 37.64 60.19
C PHE A 389 -11.46 38.21 61.42
N GLU A 390 -12.37 37.43 62.01
CA GLU A 390 -12.80 37.60 63.41
C GLU A 390 -11.88 36.79 64.33
#